data_AF-A0A7S0K6H5-F1
#
_entry.id   AF-A0A7S0K6H5-F1
#
_cell.length_a   1.000
_cell.length_b   1.000
_cell.length_c   1.000
_cell.angle_alpha   90.00
_cell.angle_beta   90.00
_cell.angle_gamma   90.00
#
_symmetry.space_group_name_H-M   'P 1'
#
loop_
_entity.id
_entity.type
_entity.pdbx_description
1 polymer ?
#
loop_
_entity_poly.entity_id
_entity_poly.type
_entity_poly.pdbx_seq_one_letter_code
_entity_poly.pdbx_strand_id
1 'polypeptide(L)'
;PCHSFVHPNRTAGKIDNSRYSANRFTAASSAVVHGFGGYFECVLYKDVVMSINPATHSEGMFSWFPIFFPIKQPFYVSEGDTIELHLWRRDSSTKVWYEWAFTAPEVTEIHNPGGRSYWIGL
;
A
#
# COMPACT_ATOMS: atom_id res chain seq x y z
N PRO A 1 -3.69 -7.74 1.45
CA PRO A 1 -2.44 -7.77 0.64
C PRO A 1 -2.57 -6.80 -0.54
N CYS A 2 -1.56 -5.96 -0.78
CA CYS A 2 -1.68 -4.86 -1.73
C CYS A 2 -1.06 -5.17 -3.10
N HIS A 3 0.28 -5.21 -3.19
CA HIS A 3 1.00 -5.49 -4.44
C HIS A 3 2.09 -6.56 -4.20
N SER A 4 2.28 -7.46 -5.16
CA SER A 4 3.30 -8.53 -5.11
C SER A 4 4.21 -8.52 -6.35
N PHE A 5 5.47 -8.91 -6.15
CA PHE A 5 6.49 -9.05 -7.18
C PHE A 5 7.20 -10.39 -7.02
N VAL A 6 7.51 -11.05 -8.14
CA VAL A 6 8.15 -12.37 -8.17
C VAL A 6 9.39 -12.31 -9.04
N HIS A 7 10.48 -12.93 -8.55
CA HIS A 7 11.78 -12.91 -9.19
C HIS A 7 12.32 -14.35 -9.39
N PRO A 8 12.78 -14.73 -10.61
CA PRO A 8 12.77 -13.92 -11.83
C PRO A 8 11.34 -13.74 -12.38
N ASN A 9 11.04 -12.55 -12.89
CA ASN A 9 9.79 -12.31 -13.61
C ASN A 9 9.92 -12.90 -15.02
N ARG A 10 9.14 -13.95 -15.31
CA ARG A 10 9.21 -14.71 -16.58
C ARG A 10 8.11 -14.33 -17.59
N THR A 11 7.39 -13.24 -17.36
CA THR A 11 6.38 -12.76 -18.32
C THR A 11 7.03 -12.48 -19.68
N ALA A 12 6.42 -13.00 -20.74
CA ALA A 12 6.90 -12.75 -22.11
C ALA A 12 6.68 -11.29 -22.51
N GLY A 13 7.67 -10.69 -23.18
CA GLY A 13 7.60 -9.30 -23.64
C GLY A 13 8.03 -8.29 -22.57
N LYS A 14 7.51 -7.06 -22.68
CA LYS A 14 7.85 -5.97 -21.76
C LYS A 14 7.23 -6.23 -20.38
N ILE A 15 8.06 -6.27 -19.34
CA ILE A 15 7.59 -6.34 -17.95
C ILE A 15 6.94 -5.01 -17.57
N ASP A 16 5.68 -5.08 -17.17
CA ASP A 16 4.95 -3.97 -16.55
C ASP A 16 4.94 -4.14 -15.02
N ASN A 17 5.49 -3.16 -14.31
CA ASN A 17 5.51 -3.11 -12.86
C ASN A 17 4.43 -2.16 -12.29
N SER A 18 3.61 -1.55 -13.14
CA SER A 18 2.44 -0.78 -12.70
C SER A 18 1.43 -1.73 -12.04
N ARG A 19 0.77 -1.25 -10.98
CA ARG A 19 -0.18 -2.05 -10.21
C ARG A 19 -1.37 -1.20 -9.80
N TYR A 20 -2.48 -1.86 -9.60
CA TYR A 20 -3.69 -1.30 -8.99
C TYR A 20 -4.27 -2.34 -8.03
N SER A 21 -4.74 -1.88 -6.89
CA SER A 21 -5.51 -2.69 -5.95
C SER A 21 -6.64 -1.87 -5.33
N ALA A 22 -7.75 -2.55 -5.05
CA ALA A 22 -8.83 -2.07 -4.21
C ALA A 22 -8.92 -2.99 -2.99
N ASN A 23 -8.71 -2.43 -1.81
CA ASN A 23 -8.67 -3.16 -0.55
C ASN A 23 -9.85 -2.70 0.31
N ARG A 24 -10.62 -3.65 0.84
CA ARG A 24 -11.76 -3.38 1.71
C ARG A 24 -11.45 -3.84 3.13
N PHE A 25 -11.71 -2.96 4.09
CA PHE A 25 -11.57 -3.21 5.51
C PHE A 25 -12.92 -2.97 6.18
N THR A 26 -13.27 -3.77 7.18
CA THR A 26 -14.41 -3.49 8.05
C THR A 26 -13.91 -2.73 9.27
N ALA A 27 -14.49 -1.57 9.57
CA ALA A 27 -14.18 -0.81 10.77
C ALA A 27 -14.56 -1.63 12.01
N ALA A 28 -13.58 -1.99 12.83
CA ALA A 28 -13.80 -2.75 14.06
C ALA A 28 -14.44 -1.91 15.19
N SER A 29 -14.39 -0.59 15.07
CA SER A 29 -14.99 0.36 16.01
C SER A 29 -15.20 1.70 15.30
N SER A 30 -16.13 2.50 15.80
CA SER A 30 -16.28 3.89 15.38
C SER A 30 -15.00 4.70 15.64
N ALA A 31 -14.49 5.41 14.65
CA ALA A 31 -13.20 6.09 14.72
C ALA A 31 -13.04 7.18 13.64
N VAL A 32 -11.92 7.91 13.69
CA VAL A 32 -11.50 8.82 12.62
C VAL A 32 -10.30 8.22 11.89
N VAL A 33 -10.42 8.04 10.58
CA VAL A 33 -9.36 7.56 9.69
C VAL A 33 -8.49 8.73 9.29
N HIS A 34 -7.17 8.58 9.50
CA HIS A 34 -6.16 9.60 9.18
C HIS A 34 -5.20 9.17 8.05
N GLY A 35 -5.28 7.91 7.62
CA GLY A 35 -4.40 7.32 6.62
C GLY A 35 -4.34 5.80 6.77
N PHE A 36 -3.35 5.18 6.15
CA PHE A 36 -3.10 3.74 6.29
C PHE A 36 -1.63 3.42 6.54
N GLY A 37 -1.39 2.37 7.33
CA GLY A 37 -0.07 1.79 7.54
C GLY A 37 0.28 0.79 6.45
N GLY A 38 1.50 0.86 5.94
CA GLY A 38 2.06 -0.09 5.00
C GLY A 38 3.11 -0.98 5.66
N TYR A 39 3.00 -2.26 5.36
CA TYR A 39 3.91 -3.31 5.78
C TYR A 39 4.33 -4.14 4.57
N PHE A 40 5.34 -4.98 4.70
CA PHE A 40 5.71 -5.93 3.66
C PHE A 40 6.14 -7.27 4.24
N GLU A 41 6.07 -8.27 3.38
CA GLU A 41 6.62 -9.61 3.59
C GLU A 41 7.44 -9.98 2.36
N CYS A 42 8.55 -10.69 2.56
CA CYS A 42 9.44 -11.14 1.50
C CYS A 42 9.87 -12.58 1.77
N VAL A 43 9.66 -13.46 0.80
CA VAL A 43 10.22 -14.81 0.79
C VAL A 43 11.62 -14.72 0.20
N LEU A 44 12.65 -14.96 1.01
CA LEU A 44 14.05 -14.91 0.57
C LEU A 44 14.40 -16.16 -0.21
N TYR A 45 14.09 -17.33 0.34
CA TYR A 45 14.25 -18.62 -0.31
C TYR A 45 13.47 -19.70 0.44
N LYS A 46 12.58 -20.43 -0.27
CA LYS A 46 11.74 -21.48 0.30
C LYS A 46 10.98 -20.98 1.54
N ASP A 47 11.30 -21.51 2.72
CA ASP A 47 10.69 -21.25 4.02
C ASP A 47 11.36 -20.08 4.78
N VAL A 48 12.42 -19.50 4.24
CA VAL A 48 13.09 -18.33 4.84
C VAL A 48 12.33 -17.06 4.44
N VAL A 49 11.68 -16.43 5.42
CA VAL A 49 10.80 -15.26 5.25
C VAL A 49 11.26 -14.10 6.14
N MET A 50 11.10 -12.89 5.62
CA MET A 50 11.31 -11.63 6.32
C MET A 50 10.01 -10.82 6.29
N SER A 51 9.55 -10.32 7.44
CA SER A 51 8.25 -9.64 7.56
C SER A 51 8.27 -8.55 8.62
N ILE A 52 7.73 -7.37 8.28
CA ILE A 52 7.36 -6.32 9.26
C ILE A 52 5.86 -6.28 9.54
N ASN A 53 5.06 -7.20 8.97
CA ASN A 53 3.64 -7.28 9.26
C ASN A 53 3.46 -7.68 10.73
N PRO A 54 2.67 -6.94 11.55
CA PRO A 54 2.53 -7.21 12.98
C PRO A 54 2.12 -8.65 13.31
N ALA A 55 1.33 -9.31 12.46
CA ALA A 55 0.87 -10.68 12.69
C ALA A 55 1.95 -11.74 12.43
N THR A 56 2.99 -11.41 11.67
CA THR A 56 4.04 -12.35 11.21
C THR A 56 5.45 -11.77 11.37
N HIS A 57 5.61 -10.79 12.26
CA HIS A 57 6.82 -10.00 12.37
C HIS A 57 8.05 -10.87 12.68
N SER A 58 9.14 -10.69 11.93
CA SER A 58 10.39 -11.43 12.16
C SER A 58 11.03 -11.01 13.49
N GLU A 59 11.32 -11.99 14.35
CA GLU A 59 11.92 -11.74 15.66
C GLU A 59 13.28 -11.02 15.53
N GLY A 60 13.50 -9.99 16.35
CA GLY A 60 14.77 -9.24 16.36
C GLY A 60 14.99 -8.32 15.15
N MET A 61 14.06 -8.20 14.21
CA MET A 61 14.20 -7.32 13.05
C MET A 61 13.75 -5.89 13.37
N PHE A 62 14.68 -4.94 13.44
CA PHE A 62 14.42 -3.52 13.72
C PHE A 62 14.86 -2.59 12.59
N SER A 63 15.28 -3.15 11.45
CA SER A 63 15.81 -2.41 10.30
C SER A 63 14.75 -1.65 9.48
N TRP A 64 13.47 -1.99 9.63
CA TRP A 64 12.37 -1.35 8.91
C TRP A 64 11.22 -1.03 9.86
N PHE A 65 10.83 0.24 9.89
CA PHE A 65 9.58 0.66 10.50
C PHE A 65 8.45 0.65 9.47
N PRO A 66 7.18 0.55 9.90
CA PRO A 66 6.03 0.68 9.01
C PRO A 66 6.05 2.02 8.28
N ILE A 67 5.60 2.02 7.04
CA ILE A 67 5.37 3.27 6.30
C ILE A 67 3.96 3.78 6.59
N PHE A 68 3.78 5.10 6.62
CA PHE A 68 2.46 5.72 6.77
C PHE A 68 2.09 6.51 5.51
N PHE A 69 0.89 6.25 4.99
CA PHE A 69 0.31 6.99 3.88
C PHE A 69 -0.83 7.87 4.40
N PRO A 70 -0.62 9.19 4.54
CA PRO A 70 -1.61 10.09 5.10
C PRO A 70 -2.72 10.40 4.10
N ILE A 71 -3.88 10.83 4.62
CA ILE A 71 -4.90 11.53 3.84
C ILE A 71 -4.97 13.00 4.27
N LYS A 72 -5.32 13.89 3.33
CA LYS A 72 -5.35 15.33 3.63
C LYS A 72 -6.45 15.73 4.60
N GLN A 73 -7.63 15.13 4.46
CA GLN A 73 -8.80 15.39 5.29
C GLN A 73 -9.18 14.08 5.99
N PRO A 74 -8.96 13.96 7.31
CA PRO A 74 -9.44 12.82 8.07
C PRO A 74 -10.95 12.67 7.94
N PHE A 75 -11.45 11.43 7.95
CA PHE A 75 -12.88 11.16 7.86
C PHE A 75 -13.33 10.20 8.95
N TYR A 76 -14.58 10.35 9.40
CA TYR A 76 -15.17 9.49 10.41
C TYR A 76 -15.69 8.20 9.78
N VAL A 77 -15.61 7.10 10.53
CA VAL A 77 -16.21 5.80 10.21
C VAL A 77 -16.96 5.30 11.43
N SER A 78 -18.10 4.66 11.21
CA SER A 78 -18.83 3.93 12.25
C SER A 78 -18.33 2.49 12.34
N GLU A 79 -18.51 1.86 13.50
CA GLU A 79 -18.31 0.42 13.64
C GLU A 79 -19.12 -0.35 12.58
N GLY A 80 -18.49 -1.30 11.90
CA GLY A 80 -19.09 -2.09 10.82
C GLY A 80 -19.02 -1.44 9.43
N ASP A 81 -18.66 -0.16 9.32
CA ASP A 81 -18.52 0.49 8.02
C ASP A 81 -17.44 -0.19 7.16
N THR A 82 -17.66 -0.20 5.85
CA THR A 82 -16.64 -0.63 4.89
C THR A 82 -15.76 0.55 4.52
N ILE A 83 -14.47 0.41 4.78
CA ILE A 83 -13.42 1.33 4.34
C ILE A 83 -12.80 0.76 3.06
N GLU A 84 -12.98 1.44 1.93
CA GLU A 84 -12.43 1.01 0.65
C GLU A 84 -11.26 1.91 0.24
N LEU A 85 -10.07 1.32 0.15
CA LEU A 85 -8.81 1.95 -0.24
C LEU A 85 -8.41 1.50 -1.64
N HIS A 86 -8.17 2.47 -2.51
CA HIS A 86 -7.54 2.27 -3.81
C HIS A 86 -6.08 2.70 -3.75
N LEU A 87 -5.17 1.84 -4.21
CA LEU A 87 -3.75 2.14 -4.33
C LEU A 87 -3.26 1.80 -5.74
N TRP A 88 -2.55 2.74 -6.36
CA TRP A 88 -1.87 2.55 -7.63
C TRP A 88 -0.36 2.63 -7.42
N ARG A 89 0.37 1.74 -8.07
CA ARG A 89 1.81 1.91 -8.35
C ARG A 89 1.94 2.31 -9.81
N ARG A 90 2.56 3.46 -10.06
CA ARG A 90 2.73 4.04 -11.39
C ARG A 90 4.21 4.26 -11.65
N ASP A 91 4.58 4.30 -12.92
CA ASP A 91 5.96 4.54 -13.33
C ASP A 91 6.04 5.30 -14.66
N SER A 92 7.23 5.85 -14.89
CA SER A 92 7.67 6.45 -16.13
C SER A 92 9.09 5.94 -16.43
N SER A 93 9.72 6.46 -17.48
CA SER A 93 11.11 6.12 -17.82
C SER A 93 12.13 6.53 -16.74
N THR A 94 11.78 7.43 -15.81
CA THR A 94 12.72 8.00 -14.83
C THR A 94 12.24 7.97 -13.39
N LYS A 95 10.98 7.60 -13.15
CA LYS A 95 10.34 7.71 -11.83
C LYS A 95 9.36 6.57 -11.58
N VAL A 96 9.21 6.21 -10.31
CA VAL A 96 8.13 5.37 -9.77
C VAL A 96 7.42 6.16 -8.68
N TRP A 97 6.10 6.04 -8.58
CA TRP A 97 5.34 6.66 -7.49
C TRP A 97 4.09 5.86 -7.14
N TYR A 98 3.45 6.27 -6.05
CA TYR A 98 2.17 5.74 -5.61
C TYR A 98 1.11 6.83 -5.60
N GLU A 99 -0.12 6.44 -5.94
CA GLU A 99 -1.32 7.26 -5.81
C GLU A 99 -2.32 6.49 -4.97
N TRP A 100 -3.12 7.17 -4.14
CA TRP A 100 -4.15 6.51 -3.32
C TRP A 100 -5.38 7.36 -3.12
N ALA A 101 -6.52 6.71 -2.90
CA ALA A 101 -7.78 7.35 -2.55
C ALA A 101 -8.65 6.38 -1.76
N PHE A 102 -9.53 6.92 -0.91
CA PHE A 102 -10.63 6.17 -0.33
C PHE A 102 -11.92 6.48 -1.09
N THR A 103 -12.79 5.48 -1.22
CA THR A 103 -14.09 5.59 -1.92
C THR A 103 -15.27 5.20 -1.04
N ALA A 104 -15.03 4.62 0.13
CA ALA A 104 -16.02 4.31 1.13
C ALA A 104 -15.40 4.40 2.55
N PRO A 105 -16.19 4.80 3.57
CA PRO A 105 -17.53 5.37 3.44
C PRO A 105 -17.53 6.79 2.86
N GLU A 106 -16.38 7.46 2.89
CA GLU A 106 -16.17 8.79 2.33
C GLU A 106 -15.23 8.73 1.11
N VAL A 107 -15.47 9.60 0.13
CA VAL A 107 -14.63 9.71 -1.06
C VAL A 107 -13.58 10.79 -0.85
N THR A 108 -12.30 10.42 -0.91
CA THR A 108 -11.19 11.39 -0.85
C THR A 108 -10.73 11.79 -2.25
N GLU A 109 -9.95 12.86 -2.34
CA GLU A 109 -9.18 13.13 -3.56
C GLU A 109 -8.16 12.02 -3.84
N ILE A 110 -7.69 11.92 -5.09
CA ILE A 110 -6.51 11.13 -5.42
C ILE A 110 -5.29 11.86 -4.87
N HIS A 111 -4.55 11.17 -4.00
CA HIS A 111 -3.32 11.66 -3.42
C HIS A 111 -2.14 11.38 -4.35
N ASN A 112 -1.19 12.32 -4.38
CA ASN A 112 0.02 12.28 -5.21
C ASN A 112 -0.20 12.00 -6.72
N PRO A 113 -1.22 12.59 -7.38
CA PRO A 113 -1.49 12.32 -8.79
C PRO A 113 -0.30 12.71 -9.66
N GLY A 114 0.11 11.81 -10.55
CA GLY A 114 1.27 11.99 -11.43
C GLY A 114 2.61 12.09 -10.70
N GLY A 115 2.68 11.67 -9.43
CA GLY A 115 3.89 11.76 -8.62
C GLY A 115 4.28 13.21 -8.30
N ARG A 116 3.32 14.16 -8.30
CA ARG A 116 3.60 15.59 -8.16
C ARG A 116 4.20 16.00 -6.81
N SER A 117 3.94 15.21 -5.76
CA SER A 117 4.37 15.49 -4.39
C SER A 117 5.50 14.57 -3.95
N TYR A 118 5.53 13.33 -4.45
CA TYR A 118 6.55 12.35 -4.11
C TYR A 118 6.78 11.36 -5.25
N TRP A 119 8.05 11.03 -5.49
CA TRP A 119 8.48 9.99 -6.42
C TRP A 119 9.79 9.36 -5.96
N ILE A 120 10.06 8.16 -6.45
CA ILE A 120 11.30 7.41 -6.28
C ILE A 120 12.02 7.45 -7.63
N GLY A 121 13.26 7.94 -7.65
CA GLY A 121 14.09 7.97 -8.87
C GLY A 121 14.52 6.57 -9.29
N LEU A 122 14.56 6.33 -10.60
CA LEU A 122 15.09 5.11 -11.22
C LEU A 122 16.60 5.20 -11.46
#